data_AF-A0A496Y929-F1
#
_entry.id   AF-A0A496Y929-F1
#
_cell.length_a   1.000
_cell.length_b   1.000
_cell.length_c   1.000
_cell.angle_alpha   90.00
_cell.angle_beta   90.00
_cell.angle_gamma   90.00
#
_symmetry.space_group_name_H-M   'P 1'
#
loop_
_entity.id
_entity.type
_entity.pdbx_description
1 polymer ?
#
loop_
_entity_poly.entity_id
_entity_poly.type
_entity_poly.pdbx_seq_one_letter_code
_entity_poly.pdbx_strand_id
1 'polypeptide(L)'
;MSLLKHRTLFFLFFMTIILSFSISIEDTALAKVVKEHPLIRPFPGSVLAKNMSGYQKFEAFDFYVTNEQTKKREKKKVKGEYYKLLYEVRNSSGGRVKDISRLEFYENYKNAAIEKGGKILYEGGVLTFTIPRDDGGKTWCQLEVNAGLGQQYLRIIDEKGMKQSMTFGPKELKAALDKDGKVILYGILFDLDKAFLKPESVKQLMHIVTLMQIYQDLYLEVQGHTDNQGPDEYNMTLSDKRANTVCLFLELFGINSGRLIPRGYGETMPVATNDTKEGRAKNRRVELVKITPGQAASSQSRVQSASPSPAAVSKRAGNVPPSSIIGKWQMTPTKRVKTGYMTFFDNNTYFMVEVLQDGDRVSKKGEYKINKQTSPPRIDICLMQCGLPGSEYTTSFGIFRFLPDGKLEIRLSPQAKYPSAFKEDPPDGYTMVMRRVN
;
A
#
# COMPACT_ATOMS: atom_id res chain seq x y z
N MET A 1 -11.31 70.26 -70.32
CA MET A 1 -11.24 70.50 -68.85
C MET A 1 -11.11 69.14 -68.19
N SER A 2 -9.90 68.61 -68.04
CA SER A 2 -8.91 68.91 -66.99
C SER A 2 -9.25 68.25 -65.65
N LEU A 3 -8.38 67.31 -65.29
CA LEU A 3 -8.00 66.83 -63.95
C LEU A 3 -8.90 65.79 -63.27
N LEU A 4 -8.45 64.52 -63.13
CA LEU A 4 -7.52 63.98 -62.09
C LEU A 4 -8.22 63.92 -60.71
N LYS A 5 -8.48 62.75 -60.11
CA LYS A 5 -7.58 61.91 -59.26
C LYS A 5 -8.56 61.15 -58.31
N HIS A 6 -8.38 59.96 -57.75
CA HIS A 6 -7.29 59.00 -57.58
C HIS A 6 -7.96 57.70 -57.03
N ARG A 7 -7.73 56.54 -57.67
CA ARG A 7 -6.84 55.44 -57.21
C ARG A 7 -7.47 54.45 -56.19
N THR A 8 -7.84 53.25 -56.68
CA THR A 8 -7.17 51.91 -56.45
C THR A 8 -7.48 51.29 -55.08
N LEU A 9 -7.76 49.99 -54.89
CA LEU A 9 -7.38 48.76 -55.62
C LEU A 9 -8.16 47.55 -55.04
N PHE A 10 -8.55 46.58 -55.89
CA PHE A 10 -8.57 45.10 -55.71
C PHE A 10 -9.32 44.43 -54.52
N PHE A 11 -9.84 43.19 -54.57
CA PHE A 11 -10.30 42.18 -55.55
C PHE A 11 -10.67 40.92 -54.72
N LEU A 12 -11.55 40.05 -55.26
CA LEU A 12 -11.78 38.60 -54.96
C LEU A 12 -12.56 38.23 -53.67
N PHE A 13 -13.78 37.71 -53.79
CA PHE A 13 -14.23 36.33 -54.11
C PHE A 13 -14.40 35.46 -52.86
N PHE A 14 -15.65 35.19 -52.46
CA PHE A 14 -16.00 33.98 -51.72
C PHE A 14 -17.33 33.43 -52.23
N MET A 15 -17.24 32.27 -52.86
CA MET A 15 -18.32 31.52 -53.48
C MET A 15 -19.12 30.77 -52.40
N THR A 16 -20.44 30.95 -52.42
CA THR A 16 -21.43 30.19 -51.67
C THR A 16 -21.71 28.85 -52.35
N ILE A 17 -21.62 27.74 -51.61
CA ILE A 17 -22.23 26.46 -51.98
C ILE A 17 -23.12 26.02 -50.82
N ILE A 18 -24.43 25.98 -51.10
CA ILE A 18 -25.46 25.32 -50.30
C ILE A 18 -25.67 23.93 -50.92
N LEU A 19 -25.59 22.86 -50.13
CA LEU A 19 -26.32 21.63 -50.45
C LEU A 19 -26.72 20.90 -49.15
N SER A 20 -28.02 20.75 -49.00
CA SER A 20 -28.83 20.10 -47.98
C SER A 20 -28.54 18.61 -47.78
N PHE A 21 -28.62 18.09 -46.55
CA PHE A 21 -29.07 16.71 -46.30
C PHE A 21 -29.65 16.54 -44.87
N SER A 22 -30.95 16.24 -44.86
CA SER A 22 -31.76 15.46 -43.90
C SER A 22 -31.67 15.70 -42.39
N ILE A 23 -32.83 16.08 -41.86
CA ILE A 23 -33.25 15.88 -40.47
C ILE A 23 -33.16 14.38 -40.14
N SER A 24 -32.24 14.03 -39.24
CA SER A 24 -32.37 12.85 -38.39
C SER A 24 -32.77 13.33 -37.01
N ILE A 25 -34.07 13.26 -36.71
CA ILE A 25 -34.54 13.19 -35.34
C ILE A 25 -34.13 11.80 -34.86
N GLU A 26 -32.99 11.72 -34.16
CA GLU A 26 -32.66 10.67 -33.19
C GLU A 26 -31.26 10.95 -32.66
N ASP A 27 -31.16 11.91 -31.74
CA ASP A 27 -30.26 11.77 -30.60
C ASP A 27 -30.79 12.70 -29.51
N THR A 28 -31.81 12.22 -28.78
CA THR A 28 -31.95 12.57 -27.38
C THR A 28 -30.74 12.00 -26.63
N ALA A 29 -29.56 12.56 -26.92
CA ALA A 29 -28.37 12.36 -26.12
C ALA A 29 -28.71 12.88 -24.73
N LEU A 30 -28.81 11.94 -23.79
CA LEU A 30 -29.06 12.14 -22.37
C LEU A 30 -28.65 13.54 -21.92
N ALA A 31 -29.60 14.31 -21.38
CA ALA A 31 -29.31 15.52 -20.63
C ALA A 31 -28.12 15.23 -19.71
N LYS A 32 -26.99 15.87 -19.99
CA LYS A 32 -25.74 15.71 -19.24
C LYS A 32 -26.05 16.17 -17.81
N VAL A 33 -26.41 15.25 -16.93
CA VAL A 33 -26.94 15.57 -15.60
C VAL A 33 -25.88 16.43 -14.89
N VAL A 34 -26.19 17.73 -14.73
CA VAL A 34 -25.32 18.66 -14.03
C VAL A 34 -25.46 18.35 -12.56
N LYS A 35 -24.37 17.85 -11.97
CA LYS A 35 -24.30 17.45 -10.57
C LYS A 35 -23.62 18.57 -9.76
N GLU A 36 -24.28 19.07 -8.72
CA GLU A 36 -23.62 19.94 -7.73
C GLU A 36 -22.59 19.14 -6.92
N HIS A 37 -21.60 19.84 -6.37
CA HIS A 37 -20.57 19.19 -5.56
C HIS A 37 -21.07 18.93 -4.13
N PRO A 38 -20.93 17.71 -3.57
CA PRO A 38 -21.47 17.39 -2.26
C PRO A 38 -20.76 18.10 -1.09
N LEU A 39 -19.46 18.38 -1.21
CA LEU A 39 -18.65 18.99 -0.14
C LEU A 39 -18.47 20.50 -0.27
N ILE A 40 -18.63 21.05 -1.48
CA ILE A 40 -18.36 22.47 -1.76
C ILE A 40 -19.70 23.12 -2.04
N ARG A 41 -20.15 23.93 -1.09
CA ARG A 41 -21.37 24.72 -1.23
C ARG A 41 -21.03 26.07 -1.84
N PRO A 42 -21.89 26.62 -2.71
CA PRO A 42 -21.68 27.95 -3.25
C PRO A 42 -21.89 29.01 -2.17
N PHE A 43 -21.46 30.24 -2.46
CA PHE A 43 -21.77 31.39 -1.61
C PHE A 43 -23.29 31.49 -1.32
N PRO A 44 -23.73 31.89 -0.11
CA PRO A 44 -25.16 31.97 0.21
C PRO A 44 -25.97 32.80 -0.80
N GLY A 45 -27.20 32.36 -1.10
CA GLY A 45 -28.07 33.03 -2.10
C GLY A 45 -27.71 32.73 -3.56
N SER A 46 -26.80 31.78 -3.80
CA SER A 46 -26.38 31.41 -5.16
C SER A 46 -27.32 30.43 -5.84
N VAL A 47 -27.46 30.60 -7.16
CA VAL A 47 -28.18 29.70 -8.07
C VAL A 47 -27.21 29.13 -9.09
N LEU A 48 -27.31 27.82 -9.36
CA LEU A 48 -26.47 27.13 -10.34
C LEU A 48 -26.90 27.46 -11.78
N ALA A 49 -25.97 28.00 -12.57
CA ALA A 49 -26.14 28.17 -14.02
C ALA A 49 -25.88 26.83 -14.73
N LYS A 50 -26.92 25.99 -14.84
CA LYS A 50 -26.83 24.61 -15.37
C LYS A 50 -26.22 24.53 -16.78
N ASN A 51 -26.57 25.45 -17.68
CA ASN A 51 -26.08 25.50 -19.05
C ASN A 51 -24.56 25.76 -19.17
N MET A 52 -23.96 26.42 -18.17
CA MET A 52 -22.53 26.72 -18.13
C MET A 52 -21.76 25.79 -17.18
N SER A 53 -22.48 24.83 -16.58
CA SER A 53 -21.96 23.88 -15.61
C SER A 53 -21.90 22.49 -16.22
N GLY A 54 -21.03 21.65 -15.69
CA GLY A 54 -20.83 20.31 -16.21
C GLY A 54 -20.05 19.41 -15.27
N TYR A 55 -20.18 18.12 -15.54
CA TYR A 55 -19.51 17.05 -14.82
C TYR A 55 -18.86 16.09 -15.82
N GLN A 56 -17.68 15.60 -15.45
CA GLN A 56 -16.97 14.53 -16.15
C GLN A 56 -16.45 13.53 -15.12
N LYS A 57 -16.65 12.24 -15.40
CA LYS A 57 -16.26 11.14 -14.49
C LYS A 57 -14.74 11.03 -14.30
N PHE A 58 -13.95 11.51 -15.26
CA PHE A 58 -12.50 11.54 -15.16
C PHE A 58 -11.92 12.60 -16.10
N GLU A 59 -11.12 13.53 -15.57
CA GLU A 59 -10.40 14.56 -16.34
C GLU A 59 -9.15 15.03 -15.56
N ALA A 60 -8.23 15.74 -16.21
CA ALA A 60 -7.10 16.42 -15.60
C ALA A 60 -7.28 17.94 -15.60
N PHE A 61 -6.94 18.60 -14.49
CA PHE A 61 -6.93 20.06 -14.39
C PHE A 61 -5.61 20.58 -13.78
N ASP A 62 -5.12 21.70 -14.30
CA ASP A 62 -3.90 22.37 -13.79
C ASP A 62 -4.29 23.47 -12.79
N PHE A 63 -4.11 23.19 -11.50
CA PHE A 63 -4.38 24.12 -10.41
C PHE A 63 -3.21 25.06 -10.17
N TYR A 64 -3.48 26.34 -9.88
CA TYR A 64 -2.44 27.25 -9.39
C TYR A 64 -2.13 26.98 -7.91
N VAL A 65 -0.86 26.77 -7.58
CA VAL A 65 -0.37 26.58 -6.19
C VAL A 65 0.85 27.45 -5.93
N THR A 66 1.09 27.81 -4.66
CA THR A 66 2.31 28.49 -4.22
C THR A 66 3.36 27.44 -3.88
N ASN A 67 4.50 27.45 -4.56
CA ASN A 67 5.62 26.60 -4.24
C ASN A 67 6.22 27.00 -2.88
N GLU A 68 6.35 26.05 -1.95
CA GLU A 68 6.77 26.35 -0.58
C GLU A 68 8.21 26.85 -0.46
N GLN A 69 9.10 26.41 -1.36
CA GLN A 69 10.53 26.74 -1.37
C GLN A 69 10.79 28.08 -2.05
N THR A 70 10.23 28.28 -3.25
CA THR A 70 10.50 29.46 -4.07
C THR A 70 9.53 30.61 -3.81
N LYS A 71 8.42 30.35 -3.10
CA LYS A 71 7.28 31.26 -2.91
C LYS A 71 6.64 31.77 -4.20
N LYS A 72 6.96 31.14 -5.36
CA LYS A 72 6.41 31.50 -6.67
C LYS A 72 5.18 30.66 -7.00
N ARG A 73 4.31 31.22 -7.84
CA ARG A 73 3.15 30.50 -8.41
C ARG A 73 3.63 29.44 -9.39
N GLU A 74 3.15 28.21 -9.22
CA GLU A 74 3.33 27.09 -10.16
C GLU A 74 1.98 26.46 -10.51
N LYS A 75 1.98 25.60 -11.53
CA LYS A 75 0.80 24.79 -11.91
C LYS A 75 0.99 23.36 -11.44
N LYS A 76 -0.02 22.81 -10.78
CA LYS A 76 -0.06 21.40 -10.37
C LYS A 76 -1.20 20.69 -11.09
N LYS A 77 -0.85 19.69 -11.91
CA LYS A 77 -1.80 18.84 -12.61
C LYS A 77 -2.41 17.82 -11.65
N VAL A 78 -3.73 17.79 -11.55
CA VAL A 78 -4.48 16.86 -10.70
C VAL A 78 -5.54 16.16 -11.56
N LYS A 79 -5.79 14.87 -11.30
CA LYS A 79 -6.72 14.05 -12.08
C LYS A 79 -7.80 13.46 -11.16
N GLY A 80 -9.03 13.39 -11.64
CA GLY A 80 -10.13 12.84 -10.83
C GLY A 80 -11.51 13.12 -11.43
N GLU A 81 -12.55 12.98 -10.62
CA GLU A 81 -13.89 13.40 -11.06
C GLU A 81 -13.92 14.92 -11.12
N TYR A 82 -14.33 15.46 -12.26
CA TYR A 82 -14.22 16.88 -12.55
C TYR A 82 -15.58 17.54 -12.58
N TYR A 83 -15.69 18.64 -11.83
CA TYR A 83 -16.85 19.51 -11.82
C TYR A 83 -16.42 20.90 -12.29
N LYS A 84 -17.17 21.42 -13.26
CA LYS A 84 -17.11 22.81 -13.68
C LYS A 84 -18.44 23.43 -13.30
N LEU A 85 -18.47 24.29 -12.29
CA LEU A 85 -19.72 24.87 -11.78
C LEU A 85 -19.66 26.39 -11.87
N LEU A 86 -20.69 26.98 -12.46
CA LEU A 86 -20.92 28.41 -12.41
C LEU A 86 -22.13 28.68 -11.51
N TYR A 87 -21.92 29.49 -10.49
CA TYR A 87 -23.00 29.98 -9.65
C TYR A 87 -23.12 31.50 -9.76
N GLU A 88 -24.35 31.97 -9.58
CA GLU A 88 -24.70 33.39 -9.61
C GLU A 88 -25.48 33.73 -8.34
N VAL A 89 -25.02 34.73 -7.59
CA VAL A 89 -25.77 35.21 -6.43
C VAL A 89 -26.98 36.00 -6.90
N ARG A 90 -28.18 35.56 -6.49
CA ARG A 90 -29.44 36.17 -6.89
C ARG A 90 -30.17 36.74 -5.67
N ASN A 91 -30.81 37.89 -5.84
CA ASN A 91 -31.72 38.44 -4.84
C ASN A 91 -33.10 37.78 -4.93
N SER A 92 -34.00 38.15 -4.02
CA SER A 92 -35.38 37.63 -3.98
C SER A 92 -36.17 37.86 -5.27
N SER A 93 -35.85 38.94 -6.01
CA SER A 93 -36.45 39.26 -7.31
C SER A 93 -35.80 38.51 -8.49
N GLY A 94 -34.80 37.65 -8.26
CA GLY A 94 -34.06 36.91 -9.28
C GLY A 94 -32.97 37.72 -10.00
N GLY A 95 -32.75 38.99 -9.63
CA GLY A 95 -31.67 39.83 -10.15
C GLY A 95 -30.30 39.42 -9.60
N ARG A 96 -29.23 39.65 -10.36
CA ARG A 96 -27.85 39.38 -9.89
C ARG A 96 -27.45 40.38 -8.82
N VAL A 97 -26.88 39.89 -7.72
CA VAL A 97 -26.24 40.69 -6.67
C VAL A 97 -24.81 41.02 -7.13
N LYS A 98 -24.41 42.30 -7.14
CA LYS A 98 -23.16 42.77 -7.81
C LYS A 98 -22.21 43.55 -6.89
N ASP A 99 -22.63 43.76 -5.64
CA ASP A 99 -21.95 44.51 -4.60
C ASP A 99 -21.08 43.62 -3.68
N ILE A 100 -21.11 42.31 -3.88
CA ILE A 100 -20.27 41.35 -3.15
C ILE A 100 -18.82 41.49 -3.61
N SER A 101 -17.92 41.74 -2.66
CA SER A 101 -16.51 41.91 -2.96
C SER A 101 -15.82 40.57 -3.25
N ARG A 102 -14.73 40.61 -4.03
CA ARG A 102 -13.87 39.43 -4.22
C ARG A 102 -13.34 38.88 -2.89
N LEU A 103 -12.97 39.78 -1.98
CA LEU A 103 -12.45 39.42 -0.66
C LEU A 103 -13.50 38.65 0.14
N GLU A 104 -14.76 39.08 0.09
CA GLU A 104 -15.87 38.41 0.78
C GLU A 104 -16.11 36.99 0.26
N PHE A 105 -16.10 36.79 -1.06
CA PHE A 105 -16.11 35.45 -1.64
C PHE A 105 -14.92 34.63 -1.11
N TYR A 106 -13.71 35.19 -1.18
CA TYR A 106 -12.49 34.47 -0.81
C TYR A 106 -12.49 34.04 0.66
N GLU A 107 -12.81 34.96 1.57
CA GLU A 107 -12.85 34.67 3.01
C GLU A 107 -13.93 33.62 3.34
N ASN A 108 -15.11 33.68 2.69
CA ASN A 108 -16.14 32.67 2.89
C ASN A 108 -15.65 31.26 2.52
N TYR A 109 -15.06 31.10 1.32
CA TYR A 109 -14.54 29.81 0.88
C TYR A 109 -13.30 29.36 1.66
N LYS A 110 -12.41 30.28 2.05
CA LYS A 110 -11.23 29.98 2.88
C LYS A 110 -11.66 29.42 4.22
N ASN A 111 -12.57 30.10 4.91
CA ASN A 111 -13.05 29.68 6.22
C ASN A 111 -13.78 28.33 6.13
N ALA A 112 -14.66 28.15 5.13
CA ALA A 112 -15.35 26.88 4.91
C ALA A 112 -14.38 25.72 4.58
N ALA A 113 -13.29 25.99 3.86
CA ALA A 113 -12.27 24.99 3.59
C ALA A 113 -11.47 24.64 4.86
N ILE A 114 -11.03 25.64 5.63
CA ILE A 114 -10.26 25.47 6.87
C ILE A 114 -11.07 24.72 7.93
N GLU A 115 -12.35 25.07 8.11
CA GLU A 115 -13.27 24.41 9.04
C GLU A 115 -13.38 22.90 8.75
N LYS A 116 -13.29 22.52 7.48
CA LYS A 116 -13.30 21.12 7.03
C LYS A 116 -11.92 20.47 7.02
N GLY A 117 -10.92 21.05 7.71
CA GLY A 117 -9.54 20.53 7.75
C GLY A 117 -8.76 20.74 6.45
N GLY A 118 -9.21 21.67 5.62
CA GLY A 118 -8.61 22.00 4.33
C GLY A 118 -7.34 22.84 4.42
N LYS A 119 -6.70 23.04 3.26
CA LYS A 119 -5.48 23.86 3.12
C LYS A 119 -5.64 24.85 2.00
N ILE A 120 -5.21 26.08 2.23
CA ILE A 120 -5.11 27.11 1.19
C ILE A 120 -3.77 26.92 0.47
N LEU A 121 -3.82 26.75 -0.85
CA LEU A 121 -2.66 26.44 -1.67
C LEU A 121 -2.18 27.63 -2.49
N TYR A 122 -3.08 28.56 -2.85
CA TYR A 122 -2.76 29.78 -3.57
C TYR A 122 -3.85 30.81 -3.38
N GLU A 123 -3.46 32.07 -3.21
CA GLU A 123 -4.36 33.21 -3.14
C GLU A 123 -3.80 34.34 -4.00
N GLY A 124 -4.59 34.79 -4.98
CA GLY A 124 -4.23 35.85 -5.91
C GLY A 124 -5.33 36.03 -6.95
N GLY A 125 -4.97 35.96 -8.23
CA GLY A 125 -5.92 36.02 -9.36
C GLY A 125 -7.01 34.93 -9.35
N VAL A 126 -6.82 33.89 -8.55
CA VAL A 126 -7.81 32.87 -8.17
C VAL A 126 -7.53 32.46 -6.72
N LEU A 127 -8.46 31.76 -6.08
CA LEU A 127 -8.24 31.09 -4.80
C LEU A 127 -8.19 29.59 -5.05
N THR A 128 -7.11 28.93 -4.64
CA THR A 128 -6.97 27.47 -4.72
C THR A 128 -6.87 26.88 -3.33
N PHE A 129 -7.67 25.87 -3.03
CA PHE A 129 -7.64 25.15 -1.77
C PHE A 129 -7.95 23.65 -1.95
N THR A 130 -7.66 22.88 -0.91
CA THR A 130 -8.05 21.47 -0.81
C THR A 130 -8.89 21.22 0.43
N ILE A 131 -9.83 20.28 0.35
CA ILE A 131 -10.58 19.73 1.48
C ILE A 131 -10.31 18.22 1.55
N PRO A 132 -9.97 17.65 2.72
CA PRO A 132 -9.85 16.19 2.88
C PRO A 132 -11.20 15.50 2.68
N ARG A 133 -11.18 14.28 2.17
CA ARG A 133 -12.39 13.45 1.94
C ARG A 133 -12.36 12.21 2.81
N ASP A 134 -13.54 11.70 3.17
CA ASP A 134 -13.69 10.48 3.98
C ASP A 134 -13.13 9.22 3.30
N ASP A 135 -13.05 9.22 1.96
CA ASP A 135 -12.45 8.14 1.15
C ASP A 135 -10.91 8.17 1.13
N GLY A 136 -10.28 9.04 1.92
CA GLY A 136 -8.83 9.26 1.94
C GLY A 136 -8.32 10.14 0.79
N GLY A 137 -9.23 10.68 -0.03
CA GLY A 137 -8.95 11.60 -1.11
C GLY A 137 -8.85 13.06 -0.72
N LYS A 138 -8.69 13.88 -1.75
CA LYS A 138 -8.67 15.33 -1.63
C LYS A 138 -9.59 15.92 -2.68
N THR A 139 -10.51 16.77 -2.24
CA THR A 139 -11.22 17.65 -3.15
C THR A 139 -10.34 18.88 -3.38
N TRP A 140 -9.85 19.05 -4.60
CA TRP A 140 -9.16 20.25 -5.06
C TRP A 140 -10.17 21.22 -5.64
N CYS A 141 -10.09 22.49 -5.24
CA CYS A 141 -10.97 23.53 -5.76
C CYS A 141 -10.20 24.78 -6.12
N GLN A 142 -10.46 25.30 -7.33
CA GLN A 142 -10.06 26.62 -7.76
C GLN A 142 -11.31 27.48 -7.95
N LEU A 143 -11.38 28.57 -7.20
CA LEU A 143 -12.41 29.58 -7.25
C LEU A 143 -11.89 30.78 -8.07
N GLU A 144 -12.64 31.13 -9.10
CA GLU A 144 -12.50 32.38 -9.86
C GLU A 144 -13.79 33.19 -9.71
N VAL A 145 -13.67 34.48 -9.37
CA VAL A 145 -14.81 35.34 -9.03
C VAL A 145 -14.88 36.50 -10.01
N ASN A 146 -16.07 36.76 -10.53
CA ASN A 146 -16.42 38.01 -11.19
C ASN A 146 -17.43 38.75 -10.30
N ALA A 147 -16.89 39.55 -9.38
CA ALA A 147 -17.64 40.27 -8.36
C ALA A 147 -18.71 41.19 -8.96
N GLY A 148 -18.38 41.92 -10.03
CA GLY A 148 -19.31 42.83 -10.72
C GLY A 148 -20.51 42.13 -11.38
N LEU A 149 -20.49 40.80 -11.47
CA LEU A 149 -21.60 39.98 -11.94
C LEU A 149 -22.15 39.03 -10.87
N GLY A 150 -21.66 39.08 -9.62
CA GLY A 150 -22.04 38.11 -8.58
C GLY A 150 -21.73 36.66 -8.95
N GLN A 151 -20.72 36.45 -9.79
CA GLN A 151 -20.42 35.16 -10.39
C GLN A 151 -19.22 34.50 -9.72
N GLN A 152 -19.35 33.20 -9.50
CA GLN A 152 -18.27 32.34 -9.00
C GLN A 152 -18.15 31.10 -9.89
N TYR A 153 -16.95 30.90 -10.43
CA TYR A 153 -16.57 29.78 -11.25
C TYR A 153 -15.74 28.83 -10.39
N LEU A 154 -16.25 27.63 -10.16
CA LEU A 154 -15.57 26.57 -9.44
C LEU A 154 -15.07 25.53 -10.43
N ARG A 155 -13.77 25.26 -10.37
CA ARG A 155 -13.14 24.09 -11.02
C ARG A 155 -12.72 23.15 -9.91
N ILE A 156 -13.40 22.01 -9.84
CA ILE A 156 -13.25 21.07 -8.74
C ILE A 156 -12.77 19.74 -9.32
N ILE A 157 -11.70 19.21 -8.75
CA ILE A 157 -11.30 17.82 -8.97
C ILE A 157 -11.44 17.10 -7.65
N ASP A 158 -12.34 16.12 -7.61
CA ASP A 158 -12.27 15.06 -6.63
C ASP A 158 -11.15 14.12 -7.05
N GLU A 159 -9.96 14.44 -6.57
CA GLU A 159 -8.84 13.52 -6.62
C GLU A 159 -9.27 12.37 -5.73
N LYS A 160 -9.60 11.24 -6.39
CA LYS A 160 -9.85 10.00 -5.66
C LYS A 160 -8.72 9.86 -4.67
N GLY A 161 -9.08 9.53 -3.43
CA GLY A 161 -8.13 8.92 -2.51
C GLY A 161 -7.32 7.97 -3.34
N MET A 162 -6.01 8.21 -3.36
CA MET A 162 -5.14 7.15 -3.79
C MET A 162 -5.60 5.99 -2.90
N LYS A 163 -6.30 5.01 -3.46
CA LYS A 163 -6.21 3.65 -2.94
C LYS A 163 -4.78 3.17 -3.24
N GLN A 164 -3.79 3.94 -2.79
CA GLN A 164 -2.65 3.46 -2.06
C GLN A 164 -3.06 3.06 -0.63
N SER A 165 -4.34 2.82 -0.35
CA SER A 165 -4.62 1.52 0.24
C SER A 165 -4.27 0.43 -0.77
N MET A 166 -2.97 0.23 -0.92
CA MET A 166 -2.33 -1.03 -1.28
C MET A 166 -2.89 -2.21 -0.45
N THR A 167 -3.62 -1.88 0.63
CA THR A 167 -4.26 -2.77 1.58
C THR A 167 -5.79 -2.80 1.40
N PHE A 168 -6.37 -3.88 0.87
CA PHE A 168 -7.80 -4.20 1.00
C PHE A 168 -8.07 -4.76 2.39
N GLY A 169 -9.16 -4.33 3.04
CA GLY A 169 -9.66 -4.93 4.28
C GLY A 169 -10.30 -6.31 4.04
N PRO A 170 -10.54 -7.10 5.09
CA PRO A 170 -11.13 -8.44 4.95
C PRO A 170 -12.49 -8.44 4.23
N LYS A 171 -13.34 -7.43 4.50
CA LYS A 171 -14.67 -7.34 3.87
C LYS A 171 -14.56 -7.05 2.36
N GLU A 172 -13.68 -6.14 1.97
CA GLU A 172 -13.44 -5.79 0.57
C GLU A 172 -12.80 -6.96 -0.19
N LEU A 173 -11.85 -7.67 0.43
CA LEU A 173 -11.27 -8.88 -0.14
C LEU A 173 -12.35 -9.94 -0.41
N LYS A 174 -13.23 -10.21 0.57
CA LYS A 174 -14.32 -11.18 0.41
C LYS A 174 -15.26 -10.79 -0.72
N ALA A 175 -15.70 -9.52 -0.77
CA ALA A 175 -16.62 -9.04 -1.79
C ALA A 175 -16.04 -9.18 -3.21
N ALA A 176 -14.75 -8.86 -3.39
CA ALA A 176 -14.06 -9.05 -4.67
C ALA A 176 -13.95 -10.53 -5.05
N LEU A 177 -13.55 -11.40 -4.11
CA LEU A 177 -13.43 -12.84 -4.35
C LEU A 177 -14.76 -13.51 -4.68
N ASP A 178 -15.87 -13.08 -4.07
CA ASP A 178 -17.19 -13.63 -4.36
C ASP A 178 -17.73 -13.17 -5.71
N LYS A 179 -17.50 -11.90 -6.06
CA LYS A 179 -18.02 -11.31 -7.28
C LYS A 179 -17.21 -11.72 -8.51
N ASP A 180 -15.89 -11.60 -8.42
CA ASP A 180 -14.99 -11.67 -9.57
C ASP A 180 -14.14 -12.96 -9.55
N GLY A 181 -14.24 -13.77 -8.50
CA GLY A 181 -13.44 -15.00 -8.31
C GLY A 181 -11.96 -14.72 -7.99
N LYS A 182 -11.51 -13.46 -8.05
CA LYS A 182 -10.13 -13.07 -7.80
C LYS A 182 -9.98 -11.63 -7.33
N VAL A 183 -8.84 -11.31 -6.74
CA VAL A 183 -8.47 -9.94 -6.34
C VAL A 183 -6.98 -9.68 -6.55
N ILE A 184 -6.65 -8.51 -7.09
CA ILE A 184 -5.26 -8.07 -7.32
C ILE A 184 -4.76 -7.26 -6.12
N LEU A 185 -3.61 -7.62 -5.57
CA LEU A 185 -3.01 -7.02 -4.40
C LEU A 185 -1.70 -6.30 -4.74
N TYR A 186 -1.73 -4.97 -4.71
CA TYR A 186 -0.54 -4.13 -4.91
C TYR A 186 0.22 -3.84 -3.61
N GLY A 187 -0.34 -4.18 -2.45
CA GLY A 187 0.29 -3.98 -1.14
C GLY A 187 1.10 -5.13 -0.61
N ILE A 188 1.36 -6.15 -1.40
CA ILE A 188 2.34 -7.18 -1.08
C ILE A 188 3.61 -6.82 -1.83
N LEU A 189 4.57 -6.27 -1.10
CA LEU A 189 5.80 -5.70 -1.63
C LEU A 189 6.98 -6.60 -1.29
N PHE A 190 7.90 -6.70 -2.26
CA PHE A 190 9.14 -7.44 -2.11
C PHE A 190 10.35 -6.53 -2.35
N ASP A 191 11.48 -6.91 -1.75
CA ASP A 191 12.76 -6.33 -2.13
C ASP A 191 13.09 -6.59 -3.61
N LEU A 192 13.88 -5.68 -4.19
CA LEU A 192 14.32 -5.81 -5.59
C LEU A 192 15.01 -7.16 -5.75
N ASP A 193 14.56 -7.90 -6.76
CA ASP A 193 15.13 -9.19 -7.14
C ASP A 193 15.07 -10.29 -6.06
N LYS A 194 14.21 -10.10 -5.05
CA LYS A 194 14.09 -11.01 -3.91
C LYS A 194 12.64 -11.43 -3.70
N ALA A 195 12.50 -12.53 -2.96
CA ALA A 195 11.23 -13.03 -2.43
C ALA A 195 11.04 -12.69 -0.94
N PHE A 196 11.76 -11.69 -0.42
CA PHE A 196 11.59 -11.20 0.94
C PHE A 196 10.50 -10.14 1.00
N LEU A 197 9.50 -10.37 1.87
CA LEU A 197 8.42 -9.43 2.12
C LEU A 197 8.97 -8.19 2.81
N LYS A 198 8.57 -7.02 2.32
CA LYS A 198 8.84 -5.77 3.01
C LYS A 198 7.87 -5.55 4.18
N PRO A 199 8.28 -4.86 5.27
CA PRO A 199 7.43 -4.59 6.42
C PRO A 199 6.07 -3.96 6.08
N GLU A 200 6.03 -3.12 5.05
CA GLU A 200 4.82 -2.46 4.56
C GLU A 200 3.74 -3.46 4.10
N SER A 201 4.14 -4.69 3.74
CA SER A 201 3.23 -5.75 3.29
C SER A 201 2.43 -6.39 4.43
N VAL A 202 2.94 -6.31 5.66
CA VAL A 202 2.38 -7.02 6.82
C VAL A 202 0.92 -6.68 7.03
N LYS A 203 0.54 -5.40 6.88
CA LYS A 203 -0.86 -4.98 7.04
C LYS A 203 -1.79 -5.69 6.06
N GLN A 204 -1.41 -5.78 4.78
CA GLN A 204 -2.24 -6.46 3.77
C GLN A 204 -2.31 -7.96 4.04
N LEU A 205 -1.18 -8.57 4.41
CA LEU A 205 -1.12 -9.99 4.73
C LEU A 205 -2.01 -10.34 5.94
N MET A 206 -2.00 -9.51 6.99
CA MET A 206 -2.86 -9.70 8.15
C MET A 206 -4.35 -9.60 7.81
N HIS A 207 -4.74 -8.75 6.86
CA HIS A 207 -6.13 -8.73 6.39
C HIS A 207 -6.54 -10.02 5.66
N ILE A 208 -5.61 -10.67 4.95
CA ILE A 208 -5.85 -11.98 4.32
C ILE A 208 -5.98 -13.06 5.42
N VAL A 209 -5.13 -13.01 6.44
CA VAL A 209 -5.23 -13.89 7.62
C VAL A 209 -6.61 -13.76 8.26
N THR A 210 -7.03 -12.54 8.60
CA THR A 210 -8.35 -12.30 9.20
C THR A 210 -9.49 -12.79 8.31
N LEU A 211 -9.41 -12.52 6.99
CA LEU A 211 -10.39 -13.03 6.03
C LEU A 211 -10.50 -14.56 6.10
N MET A 212 -9.38 -15.29 6.00
CA MET A 212 -9.37 -16.75 5.95
C MET A 212 -9.67 -17.42 7.29
N GLN A 213 -9.47 -16.71 8.41
CA GLN A 213 -9.92 -17.13 9.73
C GLN A 213 -11.45 -17.00 9.89
N ILE A 214 -12.04 -15.92 9.35
CA ILE A 214 -13.50 -15.72 9.36
C ILE A 214 -14.20 -16.71 8.44
N TYR A 215 -13.68 -16.91 7.22
CA TYR A 215 -14.27 -17.81 6.21
C TYR A 215 -13.43 -19.08 6.10
N GLN A 216 -13.72 -20.07 6.94
CA GLN A 216 -12.93 -21.32 7.01
C GLN A 216 -13.07 -22.22 5.77
N ASP A 217 -14.12 -22.01 4.98
CA ASP A 217 -14.41 -22.67 3.70
C ASP A 217 -13.72 -21.99 2.51
N LEU A 218 -12.99 -20.90 2.72
CA LEU A 218 -12.27 -20.20 1.66
C LEU A 218 -10.94 -20.90 1.34
N TYR A 219 -10.75 -21.26 0.07
CA TYR A 219 -9.50 -21.78 -0.47
C TYR A 219 -8.96 -20.81 -1.52
N LEU A 220 -7.65 -20.57 -1.51
CA LEU A 220 -7.01 -19.58 -2.38
C LEU A 220 -5.81 -20.17 -3.13
N GLU A 221 -5.72 -19.87 -4.42
CA GLU A 221 -4.44 -19.86 -5.14
C GLU A 221 -3.82 -18.46 -5.00
N VAL A 222 -2.58 -18.41 -4.50
CA VAL A 222 -1.77 -17.20 -4.39
C VAL A 222 -0.87 -17.13 -5.60
N GLN A 223 -1.14 -16.17 -6.49
CA GLN A 223 -0.46 -16.03 -7.77
C GLN A 223 0.61 -14.95 -7.71
N GLY A 224 1.86 -15.29 -8.01
CA GLY A 224 2.95 -14.33 -8.17
C GLY A 224 3.15 -13.93 -9.63
N HIS A 225 3.39 -12.65 -9.89
CA HIS A 225 3.72 -12.13 -11.23
C HIS A 225 4.92 -11.19 -11.19
N THR A 226 5.67 -11.15 -12.30
CA THR A 226 6.78 -10.22 -12.54
C THR A 226 6.44 -9.27 -13.70
N ASP A 227 7.30 -8.26 -13.91
CA ASP A 227 7.38 -7.57 -15.20
C ASP A 227 8.30 -8.35 -16.15
N ASN A 228 8.52 -7.80 -17.35
CA ASN A 228 9.35 -8.44 -18.38
C ASN A 228 10.87 -8.18 -18.24
N GLN A 229 11.32 -7.80 -17.04
CA GLN A 229 12.73 -7.47 -16.84
C GLN A 229 13.46 -8.72 -16.35
N GLY A 230 14.15 -9.41 -17.24
CA GLY A 230 14.95 -10.60 -16.95
C GLY A 230 14.54 -11.80 -17.82
N PRO A 231 15.27 -12.91 -17.75
CA PRO A 231 14.91 -14.13 -18.49
C PRO A 231 13.60 -14.76 -17.99
N ASP A 232 12.82 -15.35 -18.89
CA ASP A 232 11.53 -15.97 -18.58
C ASP A 232 11.59 -16.99 -17.43
N GLU A 233 12.58 -17.89 -17.46
CA GLU A 233 12.78 -18.93 -16.44
C GLU A 233 13.10 -18.32 -15.07
N TYR A 234 13.87 -17.22 -15.07
CA TYR A 234 14.19 -16.47 -13.87
C TYR A 234 12.94 -15.81 -13.28
N ASN A 235 12.15 -15.14 -14.13
CA ASN A 235 10.91 -14.49 -13.75
C ASN A 235 9.87 -15.47 -13.23
N MET A 236 9.78 -16.66 -13.83
CA MET A 236 8.95 -17.75 -13.34
C MET A 236 9.38 -18.17 -11.94
N THR A 237 10.65 -18.50 -11.75
CA THR A 237 11.21 -18.92 -10.45
C THR A 237 11.02 -17.86 -9.36
N LEU A 238 11.23 -16.58 -9.69
CA LEU A 238 11.07 -15.48 -8.75
C LEU A 238 9.60 -15.32 -8.33
N SER A 239 8.68 -15.42 -9.29
CA SER A 239 7.25 -15.32 -9.03
C SER A 239 6.72 -16.47 -8.17
N ASP A 240 7.20 -17.70 -8.40
CA ASP A 240 6.91 -18.89 -7.57
C ASP A 240 7.38 -18.68 -6.13
N LYS A 241 8.63 -18.25 -5.95
CA LYS A 241 9.20 -18.00 -4.61
C LYS A 241 8.39 -16.93 -3.86
N ARG A 242 7.94 -15.88 -4.54
CA ARG A 242 7.12 -14.82 -3.94
C ARG A 242 5.75 -15.32 -3.50
N ALA A 243 5.07 -16.10 -4.34
CA ALA A 243 3.81 -16.74 -3.98
C ALA A 243 3.98 -17.66 -2.76
N ASN A 244 5.05 -18.46 -2.74
CA ASN A 244 5.37 -19.34 -1.63
C ASN A 244 5.65 -18.57 -0.33
N THR A 245 6.39 -17.46 -0.38
CA THR A 245 6.62 -16.61 0.79
C THR A 245 5.31 -16.08 1.38
N VAL A 246 4.35 -15.70 0.54
CA VAL A 246 3.03 -15.25 1.01
C VAL A 246 2.28 -16.38 1.70
N CYS A 247 2.22 -17.58 1.11
CA CYS A 247 1.58 -18.73 1.74
C CYS A 247 2.22 -19.08 3.10
N LEU A 248 3.55 -19.14 3.16
CA LEU A 248 4.28 -19.37 4.41
C LEU A 248 3.96 -18.33 5.47
N PHE A 249 3.83 -17.05 5.09
CA PHE A 249 3.38 -16.02 6.02
C PHE A 249 1.98 -16.34 6.56
N LEU A 250 1.00 -16.67 5.70
CA LEU A 250 -0.35 -16.97 6.15
C LEU A 250 -0.40 -18.21 7.06
N GLU A 251 0.41 -19.23 6.78
CA GLU A 251 0.55 -20.43 7.59
C GLU A 251 1.11 -20.12 8.99
N LEU A 252 2.11 -19.23 9.09
CA LEU A 252 2.66 -18.77 10.37
C LEU A 252 1.60 -18.13 11.29
N PHE A 253 0.52 -17.59 10.70
CA PHE A 253 -0.62 -17.01 11.42
C PHE A 253 -1.84 -17.96 11.49
N GLY A 254 -1.62 -19.26 11.27
CA GLY A 254 -2.59 -20.31 11.57
C GLY A 254 -3.54 -20.67 10.43
N ILE A 255 -3.29 -20.22 9.21
CA ILE A 255 -4.04 -20.70 8.04
C ILE A 255 -3.53 -22.09 7.64
N ASN A 256 -4.44 -23.05 7.49
CA ASN A 256 -4.09 -24.41 7.08
C ASN A 256 -3.50 -24.42 5.66
N SER A 257 -2.33 -25.05 5.47
CA SER A 257 -1.64 -25.14 4.17
C SER A 257 -2.46 -25.85 3.09
N GLY A 258 -3.37 -26.75 3.47
CA GLY A 258 -4.38 -27.37 2.61
C GLY A 258 -5.37 -26.40 1.96
N ARG A 259 -5.42 -25.15 2.44
CA ARG A 259 -6.31 -24.10 1.92
C ARG A 259 -5.60 -23.12 0.99
N LEU A 260 -4.31 -23.31 0.74
CA LEU A 260 -3.44 -22.40 0.00
C LEU A 260 -2.68 -23.15 -1.09
N ILE A 261 -2.66 -22.59 -2.30
CA ILE A 261 -1.77 -23.06 -3.39
C ILE A 261 -0.88 -21.88 -3.81
N PRO A 262 0.45 -21.92 -3.61
CA PRO A 262 1.33 -20.96 -4.24
C PRO A 262 1.56 -21.30 -5.72
N ARG A 263 1.49 -20.30 -6.61
CA ARG A 263 1.83 -20.47 -8.03
C ARG A 263 2.44 -19.20 -8.63
N GLY A 264 3.56 -19.36 -9.33
CA GLY A 264 4.21 -18.34 -10.13
C GLY A 264 3.71 -18.36 -11.57
N TYR A 265 3.63 -17.18 -12.17
CA TYR A 265 3.27 -16.99 -13.57
C TYR A 265 4.31 -16.20 -14.36
N GLY A 266 5.41 -15.80 -13.71
CA GLY A 266 6.42 -14.91 -14.29
C GLY A 266 5.79 -13.68 -14.94
N GLU A 267 6.21 -13.38 -16.16
CA GLU A 267 5.73 -12.25 -16.96
C GLU A 267 4.59 -12.61 -17.93
N THR A 268 4.16 -13.89 -17.95
CA THR A 268 3.25 -14.43 -18.98
C THR A 268 1.84 -13.85 -18.97
N MET A 269 1.45 -13.19 -17.86
CA MET A 269 0.10 -12.65 -17.64
C MET A 269 0.16 -11.16 -17.25
N PRO A 270 0.57 -10.25 -18.18
CA PRO A 270 0.66 -8.82 -17.90
C PRO A 270 -0.73 -8.18 -17.84
N VAL A 271 -0.90 -7.22 -16.92
CA VAL A 271 -2.14 -6.42 -16.76
C VAL A 271 -1.98 -4.99 -17.28
N ALA A 272 -0.76 -4.61 -17.65
CA ALA A 272 -0.43 -3.35 -18.28
C ALA A 272 0.76 -3.54 -19.23
N THR A 273 0.96 -2.59 -20.16
CA THR A 273 2.14 -2.58 -21.04
C THR A 273 3.43 -2.61 -20.22
N ASN A 274 4.39 -3.45 -20.62
CA ASN A 274 5.73 -3.46 -20.03
C ASN A 274 6.64 -2.34 -20.58
N ASP A 275 6.18 -1.57 -21.56
CA ASP A 275 6.98 -0.52 -22.20
C ASP A 275 7.19 0.68 -21.26
N THR A 276 6.29 0.87 -20.29
CA THR A 276 6.33 1.99 -19.34
C THR A 276 6.73 1.52 -17.94
N LYS A 277 7.39 2.38 -17.17
CA LYS A 277 7.77 2.08 -15.77
C LYS A 277 6.54 1.84 -14.91
N GLU A 278 5.48 2.59 -15.16
CA GLU A 278 4.20 2.50 -14.47
C GLU A 278 3.49 1.17 -14.77
N GLY A 279 3.51 0.73 -16.02
CA GLY A 279 2.94 -0.55 -16.42
C GLY A 279 3.73 -1.74 -15.85
N ARG A 280 5.07 -1.69 -15.89
CA ARG A 280 5.92 -2.68 -15.21
C ARG A 280 5.64 -2.78 -13.71
N ALA A 281 5.47 -1.63 -13.04
CA ALA A 281 5.11 -1.62 -11.63
C ALA A 281 3.75 -2.29 -11.34
N LYS A 282 2.78 -2.19 -12.26
CA LYS A 282 1.50 -2.90 -12.15
C LYS A 282 1.63 -4.40 -12.41
N ASN A 283 2.60 -4.84 -13.22
CA ASN A 283 2.79 -6.26 -13.52
C ASN A 283 3.47 -7.02 -12.37
N ARG A 284 4.34 -6.36 -11.59
CA ARG A 284 4.90 -6.88 -10.33
C ARG A 284 3.87 -6.89 -9.21
N ARG A 285 3.07 -7.95 -9.12
CA ARG A 285 1.91 -8.03 -8.21
C ARG A 285 1.70 -9.44 -7.67
N VAL A 286 0.81 -9.53 -6.69
CA VAL A 286 0.23 -10.79 -6.22
C VAL A 286 -1.28 -10.78 -6.50
N GLU A 287 -1.85 -11.88 -6.98
CA GLU A 287 -3.29 -12.08 -7.06
C GLU A 287 -3.73 -13.19 -6.10
N LEU A 288 -4.92 -13.05 -5.52
CA LEU A 288 -5.59 -14.15 -4.84
C LEU A 288 -6.73 -14.62 -5.74
N VAL A 289 -6.78 -15.92 -6.02
CA VAL A 289 -7.85 -16.53 -6.82
C VAL A 289 -8.59 -17.53 -5.94
N LYS A 290 -9.91 -17.41 -5.86
CA LYS A 290 -10.76 -18.34 -5.15
C LYS A 290 -10.78 -19.67 -5.91
N ILE A 291 -10.49 -20.76 -5.20
CA ILE A 291 -10.49 -22.11 -5.75
C ILE A 291 -11.42 -23.02 -4.95
N THR A 292 -11.68 -24.21 -5.48
CA THR A 292 -12.44 -25.26 -4.79
C THR A 292 -11.53 -26.18 -3.99
N PRO A 293 -12.04 -26.87 -2.94
CA PRO A 293 -11.27 -27.88 -2.20
C PRO A 293 -10.68 -28.99 -3.10
N GLY A 294 -11.38 -29.38 -4.17
CA GLY A 294 -10.88 -30.39 -5.12
C GLY A 294 -9.67 -29.92 -5.93
N GLN A 295 -9.62 -28.63 -6.27
CA GLN A 295 -8.45 -28.02 -6.91
C GLN A 295 -7.26 -27.94 -5.94
N ALA A 296 -7.51 -27.67 -4.65
CA ALA A 296 -6.49 -27.70 -3.62
C ALA A 296 -5.90 -29.12 -3.43
N ALA A 297 -6.74 -30.12 -3.26
CA ALA A 297 -6.32 -31.51 -3.04
C ALA A 297 -5.51 -32.10 -4.22
N SER A 298 -5.94 -31.86 -5.47
CA SER A 298 -5.24 -32.37 -6.67
C SER A 298 -3.85 -31.75 -6.89
N SER A 299 -3.64 -30.53 -6.41
CA SER A 299 -2.31 -29.89 -6.45
C SER A 299 -1.33 -30.50 -5.44
N GLN A 300 -1.80 -30.87 -4.25
CA GLN A 300 -0.97 -31.42 -3.17
C GLN A 300 -0.49 -32.85 -3.47
N SER A 301 -1.33 -33.67 -4.13
CA SER A 301 -0.95 -35.01 -4.57
C SER A 301 0.16 -35.00 -5.62
N ARG A 302 0.22 -33.97 -6.47
CA ARG A 302 1.24 -33.83 -7.53
C ARG A 302 2.63 -33.46 -6.98
N VAL A 303 2.69 -32.77 -5.84
CA VAL A 303 3.95 -32.41 -5.16
C VAL A 303 4.56 -33.62 -4.43
N GLN A 304 3.72 -34.51 -3.87
CA GLN A 304 4.19 -35.72 -3.18
C GLN A 304 4.70 -36.82 -4.13
N SER A 305 4.22 -36.88 -5.37
CA SER A 305 4.66 -37.88 -6.36
C SER A 305 6.01 -37.56 -7.05
N ALA A 306 6.65 -36.43 -6.74
CA ALA A 306 7.81 -35.92 -7.48
C ALA A 306 9.15 -35.93 -6.69
N SER A 307 9.26 -36.64 -5.56
CA SER A 307 10.53 -36.74 -4.79
C SER A 307 11.25 -38.09 -4.98
N PRO A 308 12.55 -38.13 -5.35
CA PRO A 308 13.34 -39.36 -5.42
C PRO A 308 13.92 -39.80 -4.06
N SER A 309 14.16 -41.11 -3.91
CA SER A 309 14.63 -41.83 -2.72
C SER A 309 16.06 -41.48 -2.28
N PRO A 310 16.41 -41.52 -0.97
CA PRO A 310 17.67 -40.97 -0.45
C PRO A 310 18.79 -42.02 -0.38
N ALA A 311 19.63 -42.09 -1.41
CA ALA A 311 20.97 -42.62 -1.28
C ALA A 311 21.91 -41.91 -2.28
N ALA A 312 23.03 -41.41 -1.74
CA ALA A 312 24.07 -40.63 -2.41
C ALA A 312 23.66 -39.17 -2.75
N VAL A 313 24.16 -38.23 -1.95
CA VAL A 313 25.20 -37.25 -2.34
C VAL A 313 25.44 -36.31 -1.16
N SER A 314 26.60 -36.50 -0.53
CA SER A 314 27.28 -35.50 0.29
C SER A 314 27.85 -34.40 -0.62
N LYS A 315 27.85 -33.16 -0.11
CA LYS A 315 28.34 -31.88 -0.67
C LYS A 315 27.29 -31.03 -1.40
N ARG A 316 26.61 -30.16 -0.64
CA ARG A 316 26.61 -28.69 -0.80
C ARG A 316 25.58 -28.11 0.17
N ALA A 317 25.94 -26.98 0.79
CA ALA A 317 25.08 -26.20 1.66
C ALA A 317 23.73 -25.94 0.99
N GLY A 318 22.68 -26.57 1.51
CA GLY A 318 21.32 -26.52 0.97
C GLY A 318 20.39 -27.33 1.86
N ASN A 319 19.28 -26.71 2.26
CA ASN A 319 18.23 -27.18 3.19
C ASN A 319 18.52 -27.05 4.68
N VAL A 320 18.45 -25.79 5.13
CA VAL A 320 18.09 -25.49 6.52
C VAL A 320 16.56 -25.37 6.60
N PRO A 321 15.87 -26.11 7.49
CA PRO A 321 14.42 -26.02 7.64
C PRO A 321 13.95 -24.59 7.98
N PRO A 322 12.74 -24.19 7.56
CA PRO A 322 12.16 -22.87 7.83
C PRO A 322 11.92 -22.57 9.33
N SER A 323 12.22 -23.52 10.22
CA SER A 323 12.14 -23.36 11.67
C SER A 323 13.48 -23.47 12.39
N SER A 324 14.60 -23.16 11.75
CA SER A 324 15.93 -23.21 12.39
C SER A 324 16.55 -21.82 12.52
N ILE A 325 17.04 -21.50 13.71
CA ILE A 325 17.79 -20.27 13.95
C ILE A 325 19.23 -20.63 13.63
N ILE A 326 19.72 -20.23 12.45
CA ILE A 326 21.07 -20.58 12.02
C ILE A 326 21.84 -19.32 11.67
N GLY A 327 23.08 -19.29 12.13
CA GLY A 327 24.01 -18.20 11.90
C GLY A 327 24.40 -17.50 13.19
N LYS A 328 25.20 -16.46 13.02
CA LYS A 328 25.77 -15.69 14.12
C LYS A 328 24.89 -14.48 14.43
N TRP A 329 24.73 -14.21 15.72
CA TRP A 329 23.92 -13.13 16.25
C TRP A 329 24.75 -12.32 17.21
N GLN A 330 24.77 -10.99 17.04
CA GLN A 330 25.52 -10.08 17.87
C GLN A 330 24.63 -9.49 18.96
N MET A 331 25.14 -9.50 20.19
CA MET A 331 24.47 -8.94 21.34
C MET A 331 24.56 -7.42 21.32
N THR A 332 23.44 -6.76 21.61
CA THR A 332 23.43 -5.33 21.92
C THR A 332 24.07 -5.12 23.30
N PRO A 333 24.93 -4.11 23.51
CA PRO A 333 25.52 -3.84 24.83
C PRO A 333 24.45 -3.66 25.92
N THR A 334 24.75 -4.16 27.12
CA THR A 334 23.90 -4.06 28.33
C THR A 334 24.74 -3.64 29.54
N LYS A 335 24.11 -3.46 30.71
CA LYS A 335 24.81 -3.19 31.97
C LYS A 335 25.77 -4.33 32.40
N ARG A 336 25.52 -5.56 31.95
CA ARG A 336 26.36 -6.74 32.25
C ARG A 336 27.36 -7.04 31.13
N VAL A 337 26.91 -7.01 29.89
CA VAL A 337 27.69 -7.44 28.71
C VAL A 337 28.08 -6.23 27.88
N LYS A 338 29.37 -5.99 27.75
CA LYS A 338 29.92 -4.92 26.89
C LYS A 338 29.75 -5.26 25.42
N THR A 339 30.10 -6.49 25.03
CA THR A 339 29.91 -7.03 23.67
C THR A 339 29.75 -8.56 23.74
N GLY A 340 29.14 -9.16 22.73
CA GLY A 340 29.08 -10.62 22.65
C GLY A 340 28.42 -11.11 21.38
N TYR A 341 28.49 -12.42 21.16
CA TYR A 341 27.78 -13.07 20.07
C TYR A 341 27.34 -14.48 20.44
N MET A 342 26.32 -14.96 19.75
CA MET A 342 25.87 -16.34 19.79
C MET A 342 25.73 -16.89 18.38
N THR A 343 26.29 -18.06 18.14
CA THR A 343 26.17 -18.80 16.89
C THR A 343 25.27 -19.99 17.12
N PHE A 344 24.25 -20.14 16.28
CA PHE A 344 23.40 -21.32 16.26
C PHE A 344 23.72 -22.16 15.03
N PHE A 345 23.80 -23.47 15.23
CA PHE A 345 24.16 -24.45 14.22
C PHE A 345 22.93 -25.28 13.80
N ASP A 346 23.05 -25.96 12.66
CA ASP A 346 22.03 -26.82 12.05
C ASP A 346 21.76 -28.12 12.81
N ASN A 347 22.71 -28.57 13.61
CA ASN A 347 22.60 -29.72 14.50
C ASN A 347 21.93 -29.40 15.86
N ASN A 348 21.17 -28.31 15.96
CA ASN A 348 20.51 -27.85 17.19
C ASN A 348 21.48 -27.54 18.36
N THR A 349 22.73 -27.20 18.07
CA THR A 349 23.68 -26.71 19.08
C THR A 349 23.93 -25.21 18.95
N TYR A 350 24.40 -24.59 20.03
CA TYR A 350 24.81 -23.20 20.02
C TYR A 350 26.18 -23.00 20.69
N PHE A 351 26.85 -21.90 20.32
CA PHE A 351 28.06 -21.42 20.96
C PHE A 351 27.92 -19.93 21.26
N MET A 352 28.18 -19.54 22.50
CA MET A 352 28.03 -18.17 22.99
C MET A 352 29.34 -17.65 23.58
N VAL A 353 29.65 -16.39 23.27
CA VAL A 353 30.79 -15.66 23.85
C VAL A 353 30.31 -14.29 24.32
N GLU A 354 30.61 -13.99 25.58
CA GLU A 354 30.33 -12.70 26.23
C GLU A 354 31.65 -12.05 26.68
N VAL A 355 31.74 -10.74 26.47
CA VAL A 355 32.74 -9.86 27.08
C VAL A 355 32.01 -8.97 28.07
N LEU A 356 32.33 -9.11 29.35
CA LEU A 356 31.72 -8.37 30.45
C LEU A 356 32.29 -6.93 30.52
N GLN A 357 31.66 -6.08 31.32
CA GLN A 357 32.06 -4.67 31.45
C GLN A 357 33.45 -4.49 32.08
N ASP A 358 33.85 -5.40 32.97
CA ASP A 358 35.18 -5.48 33.59
C ASP A 358 36.26 -6.04 32.64
N GLY A 359 35.87 -6.52 31.45
CA GLY A 359 36.77 -7.09 30.44
C GLY A 359 36.85 -8.61 30.46
N ASP A 360 36.23 -9.26 31.45
CA ASP A 360 36.25 -10.72 31.55
C ASP A 360 35.50 -11.38 30.39
N ARG A 361 36.01 -12.55 29.98
CA ARG A 361 35.47 -13.34 28.88
C ARG A 361 34.83 -14.63 29.38
N VAL A 362 33.56 -14.81 29.05
CA VAL A 362 32.80 -16.03 29.36
C VAL A 362 32.37 -16.68 28.05
N SER A 363 32.51 -18.00 27.96
CA SER A 363 32.00 -18.78 26.83
C SER A 363 31.20 -19.98 27.29
N LYS A 364 30.17 -20.34 26.51
CA LYS A 364 29.30 -21.49 26.75
C LYS A 364 28.93 -22.17 25.44
N LYS A 365 28.76 -23.50 25.49
CA LYS A 365 28.24 -24.32 24.40
C LYS A 365 27.14 -25.22 24.95
N GLY A 366 26.14 -25.53 24.15
CA GLY A 366 25.05 -26.40 24.55
C GLY A 366 24.08 -26.69 23.42
N GLU A 367 22.93 -27.24 23.76
CA GLU A 367 21.86 -27.59 22.83
C GLU A 367 20.70 -26.59 22.95
N TYR A 368 19.94 -26.42 21.88
CA TYR A 368 18.73 -25.60 21.87
C TYR A 368 17.58 -26.31 21.16
N LYS A 369 16.35 -25.98 21.54
CA LYS A 369 15.15 -26.38 20.80
C LYS A 369 14.20 -25.21 20.65
N ILE A 370 13.34 -25.27 19.64
CA ILE A 370 12.31 -24.26 19.43
C ILE A 370 10.98 -24.80 19.94
N ASN A 371 10.47 -24.18 21.00
CA ASN A 371 9.19 -24.51 21.61
C ASN A 371 8.05 -23.75 20.92
N LYS A 372 7.45 -24.45 19.96
CA LYS A 372 6.34 -23.96 19.13
C LYS A 372 4.98 -23.99 19.85
N GLN A 373 4.90 -24.60 21.04
CA GLN A 373 3.65 -24.71 21.80
C GLN A 373 3.33 -23.41 22.56
N THR A 374 4.25 -22.44 22.56
CA THR A 374 4.11 -21.13 23.18
C THR A 374 3.82 -20.05 22.15
N SER A 375 3.09 -19.01 22.54
CA SER A 375 2.82 -17.84 21.70
C SER A 375 3.33 -16.58 22.41
N PRO A 376 4.36 -15.88 21.87
CA PRO A 376 5.12 -16.24 20.67
C PRO A 376 5.99 -17.49 20.90
N PRO A 377 6.41 -18.21 19.83
CA PRO A 377 7.33 -19.34 19.92
C PRO A 377 8.62 -18.95 20.66
N ARG A 378 9.10 -19.85 21.51
CA ARG A 378 10.28 -19.64 22.35
C ARG A 378 11.43 -20.55 21.92
N ILE A 379 12.64 -20.19 22.31
CA ILE A 379 13.81 -21.06 22.21
C ILE A 379 14.15 -21.50 23.63
N ASP A 380 14.23 -22.80 23.85
CA ASP A 380 14.69 -23.36 25.11
C ASP A 380 16.16 -23.78 24.94
N ILE A 381 17.02 -23.39 25.88
CA ILE A 381 18.46 -23.67 25.87
C ILE A 381 18.82 -24.66 26.98
N CYS A 382 19.71 -25.62 26.71
CA CYS A 382 20.29 -26.51 27.71
C CYS A 382 21.81 -26.30 27.82
N LEU A 383 22.30 -26.13 29.06
CA LEU A 383 23.71 -25.83 29.35
C LEU A 383 24.63 -27.07 29.37
N MET A 384 24.04 -28.27 29.34
CA MET A 384 24.70 -29.58 29.34
C MET A 384 24.12 -30.43 28.20
N GLN A 385 24.61 -31.67 28.01
CA GLN A 385 23.99 -32.61 27.06
C GLN A 385 22.56 -32.93 27.51
N CYS A 386 21.58 -32.71 26.63
CA CYS A 386 20.19 -33.02 26.94
C CYS A 386 20.03 -34.53 27.19
N GLY A 387 19.25 -34.89 28.20
CA GLY A 387 18.91 -36.30 28.48
C GLY A 387 19.78 -37.01 29.51
N LEU A 388 20.73 -36.31 30.16
CA LEU A 388 21.44 -36.84 31.34
C LEU A 388 20.66 -36.60 32.65
N PRO A 389 20.74 -37.49 33.66
CA PRO A 389 20.11 -37.27 34.97
C PRO A 389 20.52 -35.93 35.58
N GLY A 390 19.55 -35.11 35.99
CA GLY A 390 19.76 -33.75 36.50
C GLY A 390 19.92 -32.66 35.43
N SER A 391 19.88 -33.01 34.14
CA SER A 391 19.89 -32.06 33.02
C SER A 391 18.47 -31.78 32.55
N GLU A 392 17.87 -30.69 33.06
CA GLU A 392 16.60 -30.17 32.57
C GLU A 392 16.82 -29.11 31.48
N TYR A 393 15.81 -28.91 30.61
CA TYR A 393 15.72 -27.68 29.80
C TYR A 393 15.46 -26.52 30.76
N THR A 394 16.52 -26.08 31.43
CA THR A 394 16.44 -25.12 32.51
C THR A 394 16.26 -23.71 31.96
N THR A 395 15.21 -23.03 32.43
CA THR A 395 14.96 -21.59 32.19
C THR A 395 15.97 -20.67 32.87
N SER A 396 17.15 -21.18 33.24
CA SER A 396 18.25 -20.38 33.79
C SER A 396 18.80 -19.36 32.80
N PHE A 397 18.42 -19.45 31.52
CA PHE A 397 18.73 -18.47 30.49
C PHE A 397 17.52 -18.18 29.58
N GLY A 398 16.47 -17.62 30.19
CA GLY A 398 15.57 -16.65 29.58
C GLY A 398 14.65 -17.03 28.41
N ILE A 399 13.57 -16.27 28.30
CA ILE A 399 12.56 -16.41 27.24
C ILE A 399 13.03 -15.65 26.01
N PHE A 400 13.18 -16.36 24.89
CA PHE A 400 13.50 -15.77 23.60
C PHE A 400 12.22 -15.40 22.85
N ARG A 401 12.09 -14.14 22.44
CA ARG A 401 10.98 -13.60 21.65
C ARG A 401 11.54 -12.96 20.38
N PHE A 402 10.97 -13.33 19.24
CA PHE A 402 11.21 -12.59 18.01
C PHE A 402 10.51 -11.22 18.06
N LEU A 403 11.29 -10.17 17.83
CA LEU A 403 10.77 -8.80 17.71
C LEU A 403 10.40 -8.49 16.25
N PRO A 404 9.46 -7.55 16.01
CA PRO A 404 8.99 -7.20 14.66
C PRO A 404 10.07 -6.71 13.70
N ASP A 405 11.23 -6.29 14.19
CA ASP A 405 12.35 -5.75 13.41
C ASP A 405 13.42 -6.80 13.07
N GLY A 406 13.10 -8.10 13.21
CA GLY A 406 14.01 -9.20 12.92
C GLY A 406 15.07 -9.43 14.00
N LYS A 407 14.98 -8.73 15.13
CA LYS A 407 15.82 -8.95 16.30
C LYS A 407 15.26 -10.07 17.17
N LEU A 408 16.17 -10.67 17.94
CA LEU A 408 15.79 -11.64 18.96
C LEU A 408 15.93 -10.98 20.33
N GLU A 409 14.82 -10.83 21.05
CA GLU A 409 14.80 -10.42 22.46
C GLU A 409 14.96 -11.66 23.34
N ILE A 410 15.82 -11.59 24.35
CA ILE A 410 15.99 -12.61 25.40
C ILE A 410 15.65 -11.95 26.72
N ARG A 411 14.79 -12.57 27.53
CA ARG A 411 14.49 -12.12 28.90
C ARG A 411 14.98 -13.12 29.91
N LEU A 412 16.10 -12.85 30.59
CA LEU A 412 16.68 -13.74 31.60
C LEU A 412 15.83 -13.76 32.88
N SER A 413 15.51 -14.94 33.43
CA SER A 413 15.00 -15.05 34.80
C SER A 413 16.13 -15.53 35.70
N PRO A 414 16.55 -14.76 36.72
CA PRO A 414 17.65 -15.18 37.61
C PRO A 414 17.23 -16.24 38.64
N GLN A 415 15.94 -16.55 38.76
CA GLN A 415 15.41 -17.40 39.82
C GLN A 415 14.37 -18.33 39.21
N ALA A 416 14.55 -19.64 39.38
CA ALA A 416 13.74 -20.72 38.78
C ALA A 416 12.26 -20.77 39.24
N LYS A 417 11.62 -19.63 39.53
CA LYS A 417 10.20 -19.49 39.85
C LYS A 417 9.50 -18.83 38.66
N TYR A 418 8.66 -19.60 37.97
CA TYR A 418 7.69 -19.09 37.00
C TYR A 418 6.64 -18.22 37.71
N PRO A 419 6.41 -16.95 37.33
CA PRO A 419 5.21 -16.23 37.73
C PRO A 419 4.15 -16.37 36.63
N SER A 420 2.94 -16.71 37.03
CA SER A 420 1.72 -16.80 36.22
C SER A 420 1.19 -15.45 35.69
N ALA A 421 2.03 -14.41 35.60
CA ALA A 421 1.65 -13.08 35.14
C ALA A 421 2.82 -12.41 34.43
N PHE A 422 2.62 -11.97 33.19
CA PHE A 422 3.40 -10.88 32.60
C PHE A 422 2.45 -9.70 32.37
N LYS A 423 2.05 -9.04 33.45
CA LYS A 423 1.67 -7.63 33.38
C LYS A 423 2.96 -6.82 33.46
N GLU A 424 3.28 -6.14 32.36
CA GLU A 424 4.19 -4.97 32.27
C GLU A 424 5.31 -4.89 33.33
N ASP A 425 6.37 -5.70 33.16
CA ASP A 425 7.65 -5.42 33.83
C ASP A 425 8.54 -4.52 32.95
N PRO A 426 9.22 -3.51 33.53
CA PRO A 426 10.04 -2.57 32.79
C PRO A 426 11.35 -3.18 32.26
N PRO A 427 11.90 -2.68 31.14
CA PRO A 427 12.88 -3.38 30.30
C PRO A 427 14.31 -3.54 30.86
N ASP A 428 14.64 -2.95 32.01
CA ASP A 428 15.99 -2.38 32.20
C ASP A 428 17.00 -3.26 32.98
N GLY A 429 16.61 -4.47 33.38
CA GLY A 429 17.47 -5.36 34.19
C GLY A 429 17.99 -6.61 33.48
N TYR A 430 17.14 -7.24 32.64
CA TYR A 430 17.32 -8.65 32.27
C TYR A 430 17.03 -8.95 30.79
N THR A 431 16.92 -7.91 29.97
CA THR A 431 16.60 -8.02 28.54
C THR A 431 17.87 -7.90 27.70
N MET A 432 18.14 -8.89 26.86
CA MET A 432 19.22 -8.87 25.86
C MET A 432 18.60 -8.88 24.47
N VAL A 433 18.96 -7.92 23.63
CA VAL A 433 18.49 -7.89 22.23
C VAL A 433 19.65 -8.24 21.31
N MET A 434 19.45 -9.22 20.45
CA MET A 434 20.44 -9.66 19.47
C MET A 434 20.03 -9.31 18.06
N ARG A 435 21.04 -9.05 17.22
CA ARG A 435 20.88 -8.76 15.79
C ARG A 435 21.62 -9.82 15.00
N ARG A 436 21.04 -10.30 13.92
CA ARG A 436 21.73 -11.23 13.02
C ARG A 436 22.97 -10.53 12.45
N VAL A 437 24.11 -11.21 12.50
CA VAL A 437 25.32 -10.78 11.81
C VAL A 437 25.20 -11.29 10.38
N ASN A 438 25.20 -10.36 9.42
CA ASN A 438 25.14 -10.68 8.00
C ASN A 438 26.40 -11.40 7.53
#